data_AF-S4RL37-F1
#
_entry.id   AF-S4RL37-F1
#
_cell.length_a   1.000
_cell.length_b   1.000
_cell.length_c   1.000
_cell.angle_alpha   90.00
_cell.angle_beta   90.00
_cell.angle_gamma   90.00
#
_symmetry.space_group_name_H-M   'P 1'
#
loop_
_entity.id
_entity.type
_entity.pdbx_description
1 polymer ?
#
loop_
_entity_poly.entity_id
_entity_poly.type
_entity_poly.pdbx_seq_one_letter_code
_entity_poly.pdbx_strand_id
1 'polypeptide(L)'
;MFMTCSRRVPDVFVTRFRRVAFARVQSLMLAKAQEDLEREKRDREDDKHNVLTERVPPLQLSGFTLQQLQNSAGSCHQKVDVVDEERYDIEYKVKKSQAEITDLNQKIFDLKGKFKRPNLKRVRMSADAMLRALLGSKHKVSMDLRANLKSVKKE
;
A
#
# COMPACT_ATOMS: atom_id res chain seq x y z
N MET A 1 25.03 55.91 -15.70
CA MET A 1 24.29 55.65 -14.44
C MET A 1 23.30 54.51 -14.71
N PHE A 2 23.56 53.34 -14.11
CA PHE A 2 22.72 52.14 -13.97
C PHE A 2 21.87 51.65 -15.17
N MET A 3 22.44 50.73 -15.96
CA MET A 3 21.64 49.74 -16.70
C MET A 3 21.14 48.69 -15.71
N THR A 4 19.82 48.60 -15.56
CA THR A 4 19.15 47.54 -14.80
C THR A 4 19.28 46.22 -15.54
N CYS A 5 20.23 45.40 -15.11
CA CYS A 5 20.41 44.03 -15.58
C CYS A 5 19.25 43.16 -15.06
N SER A 6 18.15 43.15 -15.82
CA SER A 6 16.99 42.31 -15.55
C SER A 6 17.37 40.85 -15.80
N ARG A 7 17.77 40.14 -14.73
CA ARG A 7 18.05 38.70 -14.76
C ARG A 7 16.75 37.93 -15.04
N ARG A 8 16.45 37.73 -16.32
CA ARG A 8 15.42 36.81 -16.78
C ARG A 8 15.86 35.39 -16.37
N VAL A 9 15.28 34.86 -15.30
CA VAL A 9 15.55 33.50 -14.84
C VAL A 9 15.15 32.56 -15.98
N PRO A 10 16.06 31.71 -16.51
CA PRO A 10 15.72 30.84 -17.63
C PRO A 10 14.58 29.88 -17.19
N ASP A 11 13.54 29.74 -18.02
CA ASP A 11 12.34 28.92 -17.77
C ASP A 11 12.64 27.48 -17.28
N VAL A 12 13.81 26.95 -17.63
CA VAL A 12 14.32 25.64 -17.17
C VAL A 12 14.54 25.60 -15.65
N PHE A 13 14.94 26.71 -15.04
CA PHE A 13 15.14 26.81 -13.59
C PHE A 13 13.80 26.90 -12.86
N VAL A 14 12.84 27.66 -13.39
CA VAL A 14 11.48 27.77 -12.84
C VAL A 14 10.74 26.44 -12.96
N THR A 15 10.88 25.72 -14.07
CA THR A 15 10.29 24.38 -14.26
C THR A 15 10.97 23.30 -13.40
N ARG A 16 12.29 23.36 -13.20
CA ARG A 16 13.00 22.46 -12.28
C ARG A 16 12.65 22.73 -10.81
N PHE A 17 12.52 24.01 -10.43
CA PHE A 17 12.08 24.41 -9.09
C PHE A 17 10.60 24.02 -8.86
N ARG A 18 9.72 24.21 -9.85
CA ARG A 18 8.33 23.73 -9.83
C ARG A 18 8.24 22.20 -9.72
N ARG A 19 9.08 21.44 -10.43
CA ARG A 19 9.13 19.97 -10.31
C ARG A 19 9.62 19.51 -8.93
N VAL A 20 10.62 20.17 -8.36
CA VAL A 20 11.13 19.84 -7.01
C VAL A 20 10.11 20.20 -5.93
N ALA A 21 9.46 21.35 -6.04
CA ALA A 21 8.38 21.75 -5.15
C ALA A 21 7.16 20.82 -5.25
N PHE A 22 6.76 20.44 -6.48
CA PHE A 22 5.69 19.48 -6.73
C PHE A 22 6.01 18.09 -6.17
N ALA A 23 7.24 17.60 -6.37
CA ALA A 23 7.70 16.33 -5.79
C ALA A 23 7.66 16.35 -4.27
N ARG A 24 8.04 17.47 -3.63
CA ARG A 24 7.95 17.64 -2.17
C ARG A 24 6.51 17.56 -1.67
N VAL A 25 5.56 18.23 -2.36
CA VAL A 25 4.13 18.15 -2.02
C VAL A 25 3.59 16.74 -2.21
N GLN A 26 3.93 16.07 -3.31
CA GLN A 26 3.54 14.67 -3.55
C GLN A 26 4.07 13.73 -2.45
N SER A 27 5.32 13.88 -2.02
CA SER A 27 5.87 13.08 -0.92
C SER A 27 5.13 13.31 0.39
N LEU A 28 4.77 14.56 0.69
CA LEU A 28 3.98 14.89 1.90
C LEU A 28 2.56 14.31 1.81
N MET A 29 1.91 14.38 0.64
CA MET A 29 0.60 13.77 0.42
C MET A 29 0.64 12.26 0.58
N LEU A 30 1.67 11.58 0.04
CA LEU A 30 1.84 10.14 0.20
C LEU A 30 2.11 9.75 1.66
N ALA A 31 2.93 10.52 2.37
CA ALA A 31 3.19 10.30 3.79
C ALA A 31 1.89 10.43 4.61
N LYS A 32 1.08 11.47 4.34
CA LYS A 32 -0.20 11.66 5.02
C LYS A 32 -1.21 10.56 4.66
N ALA A 33 -1.29 10.18 3.39
CA ALA A 33 -2.15 9.08 2.95
C ALA A 33 -1.78 7.75 3.59
N GLN A 34 -0.49 7.48 3.81
CA GLN A 34 -0.05 6.29 4.53
C GLN A 34 -0.47 6.32 6.00
N GLU A 35 -0.27 7.45 6.68
CA GLU A 35 -0.71 7.64 8.07
C GLU A 35 -2.23 7.45 8.22
N ASP A 36 -3.00 8.03 7.31
CA ASP A 36 -4.46 7.93 7.29
C ASP A 36 -4.92 6.50 7.01
N LEU A 37 -4.25 5.78 6.10
CA LEU A 37 -4.52 4.36 5.82
C LEU A 37 -4.24 3.48 7.04
N GLU A 38 -3.16 3.76 7.79
CA GLU A 38 -2.85 3.04 9.02
C GLU A 38 -3.85 3.34 10.14
N ARG A 39 -4.33 4.59 10.24
CA ARG A 39 -5.40 4.97 11.17
C ARG A 39 -6.69 4.24 10.84
N GLU A 40 -7.14 4.28 9.59
CA GLU A 40 -8.37 3.61 9.15
C GLU A 40 -8.32 2.09 9.37
N LYS A 41 -7.14 1.47 9.21
CA LYS A 41 -6.95 0.05 9.54
C LYS A 41 -7.17 -0.24 11.02
N ARG A 42 -6.62 0.59 11.91
CA ARG A 42 -6.82 0.46 13.36
C ARG A 42 -8.28 0.65 13.73
N ASP A 43 -8.90 1.73 13.24
CA ASP A 43 -10.31 2.02 13.50
C ASP A 43 -11.20 0.85 13.04
N ARG A 44 -10.91 0.26 11.87
CA ARG A 44 -11.63 -0.93 11.37
C ARG A 44 -11.44 -2.17 12.25
N GLU A 45 -10.26 -2.38 12.81
CA GLU A 45 -9.99 -3.48 13.73
C GLU A 45 -10.73 -3.30 15.06
N ASP A 46 -10.73 -2.08 15.59
CA ASP A 46 -11.45 -1.72 16.82
C ASP A 46 -12.96 -1.83 16.64
N ASP A 47 -13.51 -1.32 15.53
CA ASP A 47 -14.92 -1.46 15.18
C ASP A 47 -15.31 -2.93 15.03
N LYS A 48 -14.47 -3.75 14.39
CA LYS A 48 -14.68 -5.19 14.28
C LYS A 48 -14.72 -5.83 15.67
N HIS A 49 -13.80 -5.47 16.56
CA HIS A 49 -13.77 -5.99 17.93
C HIS A 49 -15.04 -5.60 18.70
N ASN A 50 -15.47 -4.33 18.58
CA ASN A 50 -16.68 -3.82 19.24
C ASN A 50 -17.94 -4.55 18.77
N VAL A 51 -18.11 -4.68 17.44
CA VAL A 51 -19.24 -5.41 16.84
C VAL A 51 -19.25 -6.89 17.25
N LEU A 52 -18.08 -7.54 17.29
CA LEU A 52 -17.99 -8.94 17.71
C LEU A 52 -18.31 -9.11 19.21
N THR A 53 -17.86 -8.18 20.06
CA THR A 53 -18.14 -8.20 21.49
C THR A 53 -19.63 -7.99 21.77
N GLU A 54 -20.30 -7.12 21.00
CA GLU A 54 -21.76 -6.91 21.11
C GLU A 54 -22.55 -8.13 20.60
N ARG A 55 -22.17 -8.70 19.45
CA ARG A 55 -22.89 -9.83 18.85
C ARG A 55 -22.66 -11.16 19.58
N VAL A 56 -21.46 -11.37 20.08
CA VAL A 56 -21.03 -12.61 20.73
C VAL A 56 -20.32 -12.25 22.04
N PRO A 57 -21.09 -11.92 23.10
CA PRO A 57 -20.51 -11.69 24.42
C PRO A 57 -19.84 -12.98 24.92
N PRO A 58 -18.80 -12.86 25.77
CA PRO A 58 -18.10 -14.02 26.31
C PRO A 58 -19.07 -14.90 27.11
N LEU A 59 -19.07 -16.19 26.79
CA LEU A 59 -19.92 -17.17 27.47
C LEU A 59 -19.41 -17.37 28.90
N GLN A 60 -20.16 -16.87 29.88
CA GLN A 60 -19.96 -17.25 31.27
C GLN A 60 -20.61 -18.61 31.47
N LEU A 61 -19.86 -19.57 32.00
CA LEU A 61 -20.34 -20.94 32.26
C LEU A 61 -20.31 -21.32 33.74
N SER A 62 -19.78 -20.44 34.59
CA SER A 62 -19.73 -20.63 36.04
C SER A 62 -21.10 -20.46 36.68
N GLY A 63 -21.51 -21.39 37.53
CA GLY A 63 -22.73 -21.28 38.34
C GLY A 63 -24.03 -21.69 37.63
N PHE A 64 -23.96 -22.21 36.41
CA PHE A 64 -25.15 -22.73 35.72
C PHE A 64 -25.54 -24.11 36.20
N THR A 65 -26.85 -24.34 36.29
CA THR A 65 -27.43 -25.68 36.48
C THR A 65 -27.37 -26.48 35.17
N LEU A 66 -27.43 -27.81 35.27
CA LEU A 66 -27.34 -28.71 34.10
C LEU A 66 -28.40 -28.40 33.02
N GLN A 67 -29.63 -28.05 33.42
CA GLN A 67 -30.68 -27.66 32.48
C GLN A 67 -30.38 -26.33 31.77
N GLN A 68 -29.85 -25.33 32.47
CA GLN A 68 -29.49 -24.06 31.85
C GLN A 68 -28.35 -24.21 30.85
N LEU A 69 -27.41 -25.13 31.12
CA LEU A 69 -26.33 -25.45 30.20
C LEU A 69 -26.82 -26.17 28.93
N GLN A 70 -27.79 -27.08 29.07
CA GLN A 70 -28.42 -27.74 27.92
C GLN A 70 -29.19 -26.74 27.04
N ASN A 71 -29.93 -25.82 27.67
CA ASN A 71 -30.68 -24.78 26.97
C ASN A 71 -29.76 -23.80 26.23
N SER A 72 -28.65 -23.38 26.84
CA SER A 72 -27.68 -22.48 26.19
C SER A 72 -26.96 -23.16 25.03
N ALA A 73 -26.62 -24.44 25.15
CA ALA A 73 -26.05 -25.23 24.06
C ALA A 73 -27.02 -25.36 22.88
N GLY A 74 -28.30 -25.65 23.13
CA GLY A 74 -29.33 -25.71 22.10
C GLY A 74 -29.54 -24.37 21.39
N SER A 75 -29.63 -23.27 22.15
CA SER A 75 -29.77 -21.93 21.57
C SER A 75 -28.54 -21.51 20.75
N CYS A 76 -27.34 -21.87 21.19
CA CYS A 76 -26.11 -21.61 20.46
C CYS A 76 -26.11 -22.35 19.11
N HIS A 77 -26.49 -23.63 19.10
CA HIS A 77 -26.55 -24.43 17.88
C HIS A 77 -27.52 -23.83 16.85
N GLN A 78 -28.73 -23.46 17.28
CA GLN A 78 -29.69 -22.80 16.39
C GLN A 78 -29.16 -21.47 15.82
N LYS A 79 -28.45 -20.67 16.63
CA LYS A 79 -27.85 -19.41 16.17
C LYS A 79 -26.72 -19.65 15.17
N VAL A 80 -25.95 -20.72 15.33
CA VAL A 80 -24.88 -21.09 14.38
C VAL A 80 -25.49 -21.36 13.00
N ASP A 81 -26.58 -22.13 12.92
CA ASP A 81 -27.23 -22.45 11.65
C ASP A 81 -27.69 -21.18 10.90
N VAL A 82 -28.33 -20.25 11.62
CA VAL A 82 -28.79 -18.97 11.04
C VAL A 82 -27.61 -18.11 10.58
N VAL A 83 -26.56 -17.99 11.39
CA VAL A 83 -25.38 -17.19 11.05
C VAL A 83 -24.61 -17.80 9.88
N ASP A 84 -24.58 -19.11 9.75
CA ASP A 84 -23.93 -19.77 8.61
C ASP A 84 -24.68 -19.55 7.29
N GLU A 85 -26.01 -19.52 7.32
CA GLU A 85 -26.82 -19.11 6.17
C GLU A 85 -26.52 -17.65 5.78
N GLU A 86 -26.54 -16.73 6.74
CA GLU A 86 -26.20 -15.32 6.49
C GLU A 86 -24.77 -15.15 5.95
N ARG A 87 -23.81 -15.91 6.50
CA ARG A 87 -22.42 -15.93 6.04
C ARG A 87 -22.34 -16.38 4.58
N TYR A 88 -23.06 -17.43 4.21
CA TYR A 88 -23.09 -17.93 2.84
C TYR A 88 -23.61 -16.87 1.86
N ASP A 89 -24.70 -16.19 2.21
CA ASP A 89 -25.27 -15.11 1.40
C ASP A 89 -24.32 -13.92 1.23
N ILE A 90 -23.65 -13.52 2.31
CA ILE A 90 -22.65 -12.44 2.28
C ILE A 90 -21.47 -12.85 1.40
N GLU A 91 -20.95 -14.06 1.55
CA GLU A 91 -19.86 -14.57 0.72
C GLU A 91 -20.24 -14.60 -0.77
N TYR A 92 -21.46 -15.01 -1.08
CA TYR A 92 -21.94 -15.03 -2.46
C TYR A 92 -22.02 -13.61 -3.05
N LYS A 93 -22.53 -12.64 -2.29
CA LYS A 93 -22.55 -11.22 -2.70
C LYS A 93 -21.14 -10.69 -2.94
N VAL A 94 -20.18 -10.98 -2.06
CA VAL A 94 -18.77 -10.58 -2.23
C VAL A 94 -18.16 -11.22 -3.47
N LYS A 95 -18.39 -12.52 -3.69
CA LYS A 95 -17.91 -13.23 -4.90
C LYS A 95 -18.48 -12.62 -6.18
N LYS A 96 -19.77 -12.28 -6.20
CA LYS A 96 -20.40 -11.62 -7.34
C LYS A 96 -19.75 -10.26 -7.62
N SER A 97 -19.61 -9.41 -6.60
CA SER A 97 -18.94 -8.11 -6.74
C SER A 97 -17.50 -8.25 -7.21
N GLN A 98 -16.75 -9.25 -6.73
CA GLN A 98 -15.38 -9.51 -7.15
C GLN A 98 -15.30 -9.96 -8.62
N ALA A 99 -16.25 -10.77 -9.08
CA ALA A 99 -16.34 -11.17 -10.48
C ALA A 99 -16.61 -9.95 -11.39
N GLU A 100 -17.55 -9.08 -11.00
CA GLU A 100 -17.86 -7.84 -11.71
C GLU A 100 -16.63 -6.90 -11.77
N ILE A 101 -15.90 -6.72 -10.66
CA ILE A 101 -14.66 -5.93 -10.64
C ILE A 101 -13.62 -6.52 -11.59
N THR A 102 -13.50 -7.85 -11.65
CA THR A 102 -12.53 -8.52 -12.52
C THR A 102 -12.86 -8.33 -13.99
N ASP A 103 -14.15 -8.48 -14.36
CA ASP A 103 -14.63 -8.22 -15.72
C ASP A 103 -14.42 -6.75 -16.12
N LEU A 104 -14.75 -5.80 -15.23
CA LEU A 104 -14.53 -4.38 -15.47
C LEU A 104 -13.04 -4.03 -15.61
N ASN A 105 -12.17 -4.62 -14.79
CA ASN A 105 -10.73 -4.45 -14.91
C ASN A 105 -10.19 -4.98 -16.24
N GLN A 106 -10.70 -6.11 -16.72
CA GLN A 106 -10.35 -6.66 -18.03
C GLN A 106 -10.80 -5.71 -19.16
N LYS A 107 -12.03 -5.20 -19.10
CA LYS A 107 -12.53 -4.20 -20.06
C LYS A 107 -11.68 -2.93 -20.06
N ILE A 108 -11.29 -2.42 -18.88
CA ILE A 108 -10.38 -1.27 -18.76
C ILE A 108 -9.03 -1.58 -19.41
N PHE A 109 -8.51 -2.79 -19.22
CA PHE A 109 -7.25 -3.21 -19.84
C PHE A 109 -7.33 -3.23 -21.36
N ASP A 110 -8.42 -3.76 -21.92
CA ASP A 110 -8.63 -3.81 -23.37
C ASP A 110 -8.82 -2.40 -23.97
N LEU A 111 -9.52 -1.51 -23.26
CA LEU A 111 -9.72 -0.11 -23.65
C LEU A 111 -8.47 0.76 -23.56
N LYS A 112 -7.64 0.57 -22.52
CA LYS A 112 -6.35 1.29 -22.37
C LYS A 112 -5.33 0.91 -23.46
N GLY A 113 -5.63 -0.10 -24.27
CA GLY A 113 -4.74 -0.67 -25.27
C GLY A 113 -3.64 -1.52 -24.64
N LYS A 114 -3.15 -2.53 -25.37
CA LYS A 114 -2.05 -3.43 -24.97
C LYS A 114 -0.68 -2.71 -24.85
N PHE A 115 -0.61 -1.46 -24.41
CA PHE A 115 0.60 -0.91 -23.81
C PHE A 115 0.84 -1.60 -22.46
N LYS A 116 1.16 -2.89 -22.50
CA LYS A 116 1.86 -3.52 -21.38
C LYS A 116 3.10 -2.67 -21.16
N ARG A 117 3.30 -2.20 -19.93
CA ARG A 117 4.62 -1.76 -19.48
C ARG A 117 5.58 -2.87 -19.94
N PRO A 118 6.57 -2.61 -20.82
CA PRO A 118 7.39 -3.66 -21.38
C PRO A 118 7.90 -4.55 -20.25
N ASN A 119 7.66 -5.86 -20.32
CA ASN A 119 8.11 -6.77 -19.26
C ASN A 119 9.59 -6.49 -19.02
N LEU A 120 9.95 -6.12 -17.79
CA LEU A 120 11.32 -5.86 -17.39
C LEU A 120 12.14 -7.10 -17.76
N LYS A 121 12.97 -7.01 -18.80
CA LYS A 121 13.89 -8.09 -19.16
C LYS A 121 14.79 -8.30 -17.94
N ARG A 122 14.98 -9.56 -17.50
CA ARG A 122 15.97 -9.87 -16.46
C ARG A 122 17.33 -9.40 -16.95
N VAL A 123 17.81 -8.30 -16.41
CA VAL A 123 19.19 -7.87 -16.59
C VAL A 123 20.03 -8.92 -15.88
N ARG A 124 20.66 -9.80 -16.65
CA ARG A 124 21.30 -11.00 -16.11
C ARG A 124 22.54 -10.70 -15.26
N MET A 125 23.05 -9.46 -15.25
CA MET A 125 23.98 -8.89 -14.28
C MET A 125 24.20 -7.41 -14.63
N SER A 126 24.32 -6.53 -13.63
CA SER A 126 24.77 -5.15 -13.87
C SER A 126 26.28 -5.14 -14.17
N ALA A 127 26.77 -4.15 -14.92
CA ALA A 127 28.21 -4.00 -15.17
C ALA A 127 29.01 -3.96 -13.86
N ASP A 128 28.45 -3.32 -12.83
CA ASP A 128 29.03 -3.24 -11.48
C ASP A 128 29.14 -4.61 -10.79
N ALA A 129 28.10 -5.47 -10.93
CA ALA A 129 28.12 -6.82 -10.38
C ALA A 129 29.13 -7.72 -11.08
N MET A 130 29.29 -7.57 -12.41
CA MET A 130 30.28 -8.31 -13.18
C MET A 130 31.71 -7.88 -12.83
N LEU A 131 31.96 -6.56 -12.73
CA LEU A 131 33.28 -6.04 -12.38
C LEU A 131 33.68 -6.40 -10.94
N ARG A 132 32.74 -6.39 -10.00
CA ARG A 132 32.98 -6.85 -8.62
C ARG A 132 33.30 -8.35 -8.55
N ALA A 133 32.67 -9.17 -9.39
CA ALA A 133 32.96 -10.61 -9.47
C ALA A 133 34.32 -10.92 -10.11
N LEU A 134 34.74 -10.16 -11.11
CA LEU A 134 36.02 -10.38 -11.83
C LEU A 134 37.23 -9.73 -11.15
N LEU A 135 37.07 -8.55 -10.54
CA LEU A 135 38.17 -7.73 -10.03
C LEU A 135 38.20 -7.63 -8.49
N GLY A 136 37.23 -8.25 -7.81
CA GLY A 136 37.15 -8.30 -6.35
C GLY A 136 37.24 -6.93 -5.70
N SER A 137 38.16 -6.78 -4.74
CA SER A 137 38.33 -5.57 -3.94
C SER A 137 39.03 -4.40 -4.66
N LYS A 138 39.59 -4.60 -5.85
CA LYS A 138 40.37 -3.56 -6.57
C LYS A 138 39.51 -2.49 -7.25
N HIS A 139 38.24 -2.77 -7.56
CA HIS A 139 37.34 -1.82 -8.21
C HIS A 139 36.18 -1.44 -7.27
N LYS A 140 36.43 -0.43 -6.43
CA LYS A 140 35.43 0.18 -5.52
C LYS A 140 34.89 1.51 -6.06
N VAL A 141 34.90 1.67 -7.39
CA VAL A 141 34.36 2.86 -8.06
C VAL A 141 32.90 2.58 -8.34
N SER A 142 31.99 3.10 -7.50
CA SER A 142 30.58 3.10 -7.90
C SER A 142 30.47 3.98 -9.14
N MET A 143 29.90 3.44 -10.22
CA MET A 143 29.62 4.22 -11.44
C MET A 143 28.46 5.21 -11.23
N ASP A 144 28.15 5.54 -9.97
CA ASP A 144 27.22 6.60 -9.64
C ASP A 144 27.87 7.92 -10.03
N LEU A 145 27.14 8.71 -10.84
CA LEU A 145 27.55 10.07 -11.21
C LEU A 145 27.93 10.93 -9.99
N ARG A 146 27.44 10.56 -8.81
CA ARG A 146 27.63 11.22 -7.52
C ARG A 146 28.99 10.95 -6.88
N ALA A 147 29.63 9.81 -7.17
CA ALA A 147 30.90 9.42 -6.54
C ALA A 147 32.11 10.20 -7.08
N ASN A 148 32.02 10.75 -8.30
CA ASN A 148 33.08 11.54 -8.93
C ASN A 148 33.03 13.05 -8.61
N LEU A 149 32.04 13.51 -7.83
CA LEU A 149 31.89 14.91 -7.47
C LEU A 149 32.68 15.21 -6.18
N LYS A 150 33.64 16.15 -6.23
CA LYS A 150 34.34 16.63 -5.03
C LYS A 150 33.36 17.31 -4.07
N SER A 151 33.20 16.77 -2.86
CA SER A 151 32.51 17.46 -1.78
C SER A 151 33.41 18.56 -1.20
N VAL A 152 32.98 19.82 -1.27
CA VAL A 152 33.62 20.92 -0.55
C VAL A 152 33.14 20.87 0.91
N LYS A 153 34.07 20.78 1.86
CA LYS A 153 33.75 20.92 3.29
C LYS A 153 33.25 22.36 3.49
N LYS A 154 32.04 22.52 4.00
CA LYS A 154 31.56 23.83 4.45
C LYS A 154 32.19 24.08 5.81
N GLU A 155 33.01 25.13 5.91
CA GLU A 155 33.20 25.87 7.15
C GLU A 155 31.92 26.63 7.49
#